data_AF-A0A3D5FVY2-F1
#
_entry.id   AF-A0A3D5FVY2-F1
#
_cell.length_a   1.000
_cell.length_b   1.000
_cell.length_c   1.000
_cell.angle_alpha   90.00
_cell.angle_beta   90.00
_cell.angle_gamma   90.00
#
_symmetry.space_group_name_H-M   'P 1'
#
loop_
_entity.id
_entity.type
_entity.pdbx_description
1 polymer ?
#
loop_
_entity_poly.entity_id
_entity_poly.type
_entity_poly.pdbx_seq_one_letter_code
_entity_poly.pdbx_strand_id
1 'polypeptide(L)'
;SGGWSTYDAGSTSGLTCRGYDGAAFDGRFVYFIPFWEGDSAAHGFHARLLRLDTLKNFDDASAWSAADGSALAPPNPGGFNGGAFDGRYLYMAPWRQNEPSGEIHAHGQVLRYDTASSGSRFQLRWMDCGHNGGLGGSVPGPAFVLNTEAGVVSVQAHTIPAAGKHHLAGVVTADRVALWIDGTCIASAALPSPVVDSQLDISVGQLAGGSSPLRGRVLKHRISDCALDQDWLEKAPSLLSGEHALRGLS
;
A
#
# COMPACT_ATOMS: atom_id res chain seq x y z
N SER A 1 26.44 -17.55 -10.63
CA SER A 1 26.75 -16.98 -9.30
C SER A 1 26.44 -15.48 -9.16
N GLY A 2 26.05 -14.75 -10.22
CA GLY A 2 25.79 -13.29 -10.17
C GLY A 2 24.38 -12.83 -9.77
N GLY A 3 23.71 -13.53 -8.84
CA GLY A 3 22.33 -13.22 -8.43
C GLY A 3 22.20 -12.54 -7.06
N TRP A 4 23.32 -12.19 -6.41
CA TRP A 4 23.34 -11.70 -5.03
C TRP A 4 23.98 -10.31 -4.96
N SER A 5 23.39 -9.42 -4.17
CA SER A 5 23.89 -8.08 -3.86
C SER A 5 23.65 -7.77 -2.38
N THR A 6 24.48 -6.91 -1.78
CA THR A 6 24.40 -6.53 -0.36
C THR A 6 24.52 -5.02 -0.20
N TYR A 7 23.81 -4.46 0.78
CA TYR A 7 23.96 -3.08 1.23
C TYR A 7 23.84 -3.05 2.76
N ASP A 8 24.70 -2.28 3.43
CA ASP A 8 24.63 -2.09 4.88
C ASP A 8 23.81 -0.84 5.21
N ALA A 9 22.56 -1.06 5.64
CA ALA A 9 21.66 0.01 6.07
C ALA A 9 21.71 0.26 7.59
N GLY A 10 22.68 -0.32 8.31
CA GLY A 10 22.78 -0.29 9.78
C GLY A 10 22.85 1.11 10.39
N SER A 11 23.27 2.11 9.61
CA SER A 11 23.20 3.52 9.96
C SER A 11 22.45 4.30 8.87
N THR A 12 21.17 4.58 9.11
CA THR A 12 20.30 5.27 8.15
C THR A 12 19.56 6.39 8.86
N SER A 13 19.50 7.58 8.26
CA SER A 13 18.81 8.76 8.84
C SER A 13 19.27 9.13 10.27
N GLY A 14 20.53 8.84 10.62
CA GLY A 14 21.07 9.08 11.96
C GLY A 14 20.61 8.09 13.03
N LEU A 15 19.94 7.00 12.63
CA LEU A 15 19.42 5.96 13.52
C LEU A 15 20.22 4.66 13.36
N THR A 16 20.29 3.88 14.43
CA THR A 16 20.77 2.49 14.40
C THR A 16 19.66 1.60 13.83
N CYS A 17 19.87 1.04 12.65
CA CYS A 17 18.87 0.29 11.89
C CYS A 17 19.28 -1.17 11.73
N ARG A 18 19.10 -1.97 12.79
CA ARG A 18 19.38 -3.41 12.83
C ARG A 18 18.27 -4.13 13.58
N GLY A 19 18.10 -5.43 13.33
CA GLY A 19 17.16 -6.24 14.09
C GLY A 19 15.72 -6.18 13.59
N TYR A 20 15.47 -6.74 12.42
CA TYR A 20 14.15 -6.76 11.76
C TYR A 20 13.67 -8.21 11.58
N ASP A 21 12.40 -8.50 11.87
CA ASP A 21 11.84 -9.87 11.82
C ASP A 21 11.08 -10.15 10.50
N GLY A 22 10.52 -9.10 9.90
CA GLY A 22 9.75 -9.19 8.67
C GLY A 22 9.85 -7.95 7.80
N ALA A 23 9.15 -7.96 6.68
CA ALA A 23 9.00 -6.79 5.83
C ALA A 23 7.62 -6.75 5.17
N ALA A 24 7.17 -5.54 4.84
CA ALA A 24 5.98 -5.27 4.06
C ALA A 24 6.32 -4.41 2.84
N PHE A 25 5.57 -4.57 1.74
CA PHE A 25 5.74 -3.77 0.52
C PHE A 25 4.45 -3.02 0.20
N ASP A 26 4.53 -1.71 -0.01
CA ASP A 26 3.35 -0.89 -0.35
C ASP A 26 3.13 -0.71 -1.87
N GLY A 27 4.01 -1.30 -2.69
CA GLY A 27 4.05 -1.08 -4.13
C GLY A 27 5.20 -0.17 -4.60
N ARG A 28 5.90 0.52 -3.71
CA ARG A 28 7.12 1.27 -4.04
C ARG A 28 8.22 1.05 -3.02
N PHE A 29 7.84 1.02 -1.77
CA PHE A 29 8.76 0.96 -0.66
C PHE A 29 8.66 -0.39 0.05
N VAL A 30 9.81 -0.97 0.38
CA VAL A 30 9.90 -2.11 1.31
C VAL A 30 10.13 -1.54 2.71
N TYR A 31 9.30 -1.92 3.66
CA TYR A 31 9.36 -1.52 5.06
C TYR A 31 9.81 -2.71 5.90
N PHE A 32 10.93 -2.58 6.60
CA PHE A 32 11.46 -3.61 7.48
C PHE A 32 10.88 -3.44 8.88
N ILE A 33 10.21 -4.48 9.37
CA ILE A 33 9.43 -4.44 10.61
C ILE A 33 10.37 -4.47 11.83
N PRO A 34 10.37 -3.40 12.65
CA PRO A 34 11.29 -3.27 13.79
C PRO A 34 11.09 -4.40 14.80
N PHE A 35 12.16 -5.04 15.26
CA PHE A 35 12.04 -6.16 16.20
C PHE A 35 12.99 -6.00 17.37
N TRP A 36 14.25 -6.41 17.21
CA TRP A 36 15.20 -6.53 18.31
C TRP A 36 16.63 -6.39 17.82
N GLU A 37 17.39 -5.45 18.40
CA GLU A 37 18.77 -5.16 18.01
C GLU A 37 19.77 -6.31 18.22
N GLY A 38 19.43 -7.33 19.01
CA GLY A 38 20.26 -8.52 19.21
C GLY A 38 21.24 -8.46 20.38
N ASP A 39 21.39 -7.31 21.06
CA ASP A 39 22.44 -7.12 22.07
C ASP A 39 22.09 -7.71 23.45
N SER A 40 20.81 -7.85 23.79
CA SER A 40 20.36 -8.37 25.09
C SER A 40 18.95 -8.93 25.02
N ALA A 41 18.69 -10.08 25.64
CA ALA A 41 17.33 -10.60 25.72
C ALA A 41 16.40 -9.70 26.56
N ALA A 42 16.91 -8.74 27.34
CA ALA A 42 16.13 -7.81 28.15
C ALA A 42 15.88 -6.46 27.45
N HIS A 43 16.71 -6.09 26.47
CA HIS A 43 16.75 -4.73 25.91
C HIS A 43 16.93 -4.73 24.38
N GLY A 44 16.72 -3.59 23.74
CA GLY A 44 16.93 -3.42 22.31
C GLY A 44 15.71 -3.73 21.45
N PHE A 45 14.53 -3.91 22.05
CA PHE A 45 13.25 -3.82 21.33
C PHE A 45 13.00 -2.37 20.94
N HIS A 46 12.66 -2.13 19.67
CA HIS A 46 12.57 -0.77 19.11
C HIS A 46 11.47 -0.61 18.08
N ALA A 47 11.17 0.65 17.73
CA ALA A 47 10.15 1.05 16.75
C ALA A 47 10.73 1.80 15.53
N ARG A 48 12.05 1.72 15.32
CA ARG A 48 12.73 2.35 14.18
C ARG A 48 12.47 1.61 12.87
N LEU A 49 11.55 2.13 12.08
CA LEU A 49 11.15 1.60 10.77
C LEU A 49 12.23 1.96 9.74
N LEU A 50 12.81 0.94 9.09
CA LEU A 50 13.71 1.12 7.95
C LEU A 50 12.92 0.92 6.66
N ARG A 51 13.21 1.73 5.65
CA ARG A 51 12.51 1.72 4.37
C ARG A 51 13.48 1.82 3.20
N LEU A 52 13.30 0.95 2.21
CA LEU A 52 13.98 0.98 0.90
C LEU A 52 13.03 1.52 -0.18
N ASP A 53 13.48 2.47 -1.00
CA ASP A 53 12.82 2.92 -2.25
C ASP A 53 13.26 2.04 -3.41
N THR A 54 12.37 1.19 -3.93
CA THR A 54 12.72 0.24 -5.00
C THR A 54 12.91 0.89 -6.37
N LEU A 55 12.73 2.21 -6.47
CA LEU A 55 13.01 2.98 -7.70
C LEU A 55 14.45 3.49 -7.80
N LYS A 56 15.22 3.36 -6.72
CA LYS A 56 16.62 3.75 -6.68
C LYS A 56 17.51 2.51 -6.71
N ASN A 57 18.79 2.72 -7.00
CA ASN A 57 19.75 1.62 -6.96
C ASN A 57 19.85 1.09 -5.52
N PHE A 58 19.82 -0.23 -5.39
CA PHE A 58 19.82 -0.90 -4.08
C PHE A 58 21.03 -0.56 -3.22
N ASP A 59 22.18 -0.28 -3.85
CA ASP A 59 23.44 0.07 -3.20
C ASP A 59 23.64 1.58 -2.98
N ASP A 60 22.69 2.42 -3.41
CA ASP A 60 22.71 3.85 -3.15
C ASP A 60 22.12 4.16 -1.76
N ALA A 61 22.88 4.83 -0.91
CA ALA A 61 22.42 5.29 0.40
C ALA A 61 21.15 6.14 0.34
N SER A 62 20.94 6.87 -0.76
CA SER A 62 19.72 7.66 -0.97
C SER A 62 18.46 6.81 -1.19
N ALA A 63 18.60 5.51 -1.47
CA ALA A 63 17.50 4.55 -1.55
C ALA A 63 16.93 4.18 -0.17
N TRP A 64 17.68 4.46 0.90
CA TRP A 64 17.33 4.05 2.25
C TRP A 64 16.93 5.23 3.12
N SER A 65 15.93 5.04 3.96
CA SER A 65 15.46 6.04 4.92
C SER A 65 14.91 5.35 6.17
N ALA A 66 15.02 5.99 7.33
CA ALA A 66 14.49 5.45 8.57
C ALA A 66 13.79 6.52 9.42
N ALA A 67 12.85 6.08 10.25
CA ALA A 67 12.13 6.91 11.20
C ALA A 67 11.83 6.16 12.49
N ASP A 68 11.86 6.86 13.63
CA ASP A 68 11.56 6.27 14.93
C ASP A 68 10.08 6.43 15.29
N GLY A 69 9.33 5.33 15.21
CA GLY A 69 7.91 5.31 15.56
C GLY A 69 7.65 5.61 17.04
N SER A 70 8.62 5.40 17.93
CA SER A 70 8.45 5.71 19.36
C SER A 70 8.45 7.22 19.64
N ALA A 71 9.19 7.98 18.83
CA ALA A 71 9.19 9.44 18.88
C ALA A 71 7.96 10.05 18.18
N LEU A 72 7.49 9.42 17.10
CA LEU A 72 6.40 9.94 16.27
C LEU A 72 5.00 9.58 16.78
N ALA A 73 4.84 8.47 17.50
CA ALA A 73 3.55 8.00 18.02
C ALA A 73 3.68 7.39 19.43
N PRO A 74 3.97 8.19 20.47
CA PRO A 74 4.07 7.70 21.83
C PRO A 74 2.70 7.33 22.44
N PRO A 75 2.64 6.40 23.43
CA PRO A 75 3.74 5.56 23.89
C PRO A 75 4.02 4.40 22.92
N ASN A 76 5.27 3.96 22.81
CA ASN A 76 5.64 2.74 22.08
C ASN A 76 6.79 2.02 22.81
N PRO A 77 6.52 0.87 23.46
CA PRO A 77 7.45 0.24 24.40
C PRO A 77 8.39 -0.77 23.74
N GLY A 78 8.26 -1.10 22.44
CA GLY A 78 9.00 -2.25 21.93
C GLY A 78 8.85 -2.62 20.46
N GLY A 79 9.15 -3.89 20.20
CA GLY A 79 9.34 -4.48 18.89
C GLY A 79 8.14 -5.28 18.40
N PHE A 80 8.17 -5.59 17.11
CA PHE A 80 7.05 -6.09 16.34
C PHE A 80 7.47 -7.36 15.59
N ASN A 81 6.58 -8.35 15.52
CA ASN A 81 6.87 -9.65 14.90
C ASN A 81 6.63 -9.64 13.37
N GLY A 82 5.81 -8.72 12.88
CA GLY A 82 5.45 -8.65 11.48
C GLY A 82 4.60 -7.43 11.15
N GLY A 83 4.13 -7.34 9.91
CA GLY A 83 3.27 -6.24 9.50
C GLY A 83 2.35 -6.59 8.34
N ALA A 84 1.22 -5.88 8.28
CA ALA A 84 0.23 -6.00 7.23
C ALA A 84 0.00 -4.64 6.56
N PHE A 85 -0.30 -4.64 5.25
CA PHE A 85 -0.59 -3.44 4.49
C PHE A 85 -1.98 -3.53 3.87
N ASP A 86 -2.82 -2.51 4.07
CA ASP A 86 -4.22 -2.50 3.58
C ASP A 86 -4.42 -1.74 2.25
N GLY A 87 -3.34 -1.19 1.67
CA GLY A 87 -3.40 -0.29 0.52
C GLY A 87 -3.05 1.17 0.85
N ARG A 88 -3.01 1.56 2.13
CA ARG A 88 -2.47 2.85 2.59
C ARG A 88 -1.77 2.78 3.94
N TYR A 89 -2.28 1.99 4.88
CA TYR A 89 -1.69 1.88 6.20
C TYR A 89 -0.87 0.60 6.31
N LEU A 90 0.35 0.75 6.82
CA LEU A 90 1.13 -0.34 7.37
C LEU A 90 0.78 -0.50 8.86
N TYR A 91 0.41 -1.71 9.25
CA TYR A 91 0.12 -2.09 10.64
C TYR A 91 1.21 -3.03 11.12
N MET A 92 1.86 -2.70 12.23
CA MET A 92 2.91 -3.52 12.83
C MET A 92 2.33 -4.32 13.99
N ALA A 93 2.45 -5.66 13.91
CA ALA A 93 1.92 -6.58 14.91
C ALA A 93 2.81 -6.55 16.16
N PRO A 94 2.29 -6.10 17.32
CA PRO A 94 3.10 -5.91 18.50
C PRO A 94 3.61 -7.25 19.03
N TRP A 95 4.83 -7.26 19.56
CA TRP A 95 5.39 -8.44 20.18
C TRP A 95 5.81 -8.18 21.60
N ARG A 96 6.94 -7.52 21.81
CA ARG A 96 7.65 -7.55 23.08
C ARG A 96 8.25 -6.19 23.40
N GLN A 97 8.13 -5.80 24.66
CA GLN A 97 8.77 -4.61 25.20
C GLN A 97 10.11 -4.93 25.87
N ASN A 98 10.91 -3.89 26.08
CA ASN A 98 12.11 -4.00 26.92
C ASN A 98 11.72 -4.37 28.36
N GLU A 99 12.35 -5.40 28.90
CA GLU A 99 12.03 -5.99 30.21
C GLU A 99 13.33 -6.36 30.95
N PRO A 100 13.78 -5.55 31.93
CA PRO A 100 15.05 -5.75 32.64
C PRO A 100 15.21 -7.11 33.31
N SER A 101 14.11 -7.75 33.73
CA SER A 101 14.16 -9.11 34.31
C SER A 101 14.53 -10.20 33.30
N GLY A 102 14.47 -9.89 32.00
CA GLY A 102 14.64 -10.87 30.92
C GLY A 102 13.39 -11.70 30.64
N GLU A 103 12.33 -11.56 31.43
CA GLU A 103 11.04 -12.21 31.16
C GLU A 103 10.43 -11.72 29.85
N ILE A 104 9.62 -12.57 29.22
CA ILE A 104 8.88 -12.21 28.02
C ILE A 104 7.65 -11.42 28.45
N HIS A 105 7.70 -10.11 28.25
CA HIS A 105 6.56 -9.22 28.45
C HIS A 105 6.04 -8.74 27.09
N ALA A 106 4.90 -9.28 26.68
CA ALA A 106 4.25 -8.86 25.44
C ALA A 106 3.49 -7.53 25.61
N HIS A 107 3.40 -6.72 24.55
CA HIS A 107 2.55 -5.51 24.54
C HIS A 107 1.43 -5.62 23.49
N GLY A 108 0.36 -4.86 23.68
CA GLY A 108 -0.78 -4.78 22.75
C GLY A 108 -0.79 -3.53 21.88
N GLN A 109 0.29 -2.75 21.87
CA GLN A 109 0.33 -1.45 21.20
C GLN A 109 0.68 -1.60 19.71
N VAL A 110 -0.34 -1.57 18.86
CA VAL A 110 -0.21 -1.61 17.39
C VAL A 110 0.30 -0.26 16.89
N LEU A 111 1.42 -0.27 16.17
CA LEU A 111 1.89 0.92 15.46
C LEU A 111 1.32 0.93 14.03
N ARG A 112 0.70 2.04 13.64
CA ARG A 112 0.17 2.24 12.29
C ARG A 112 0.92 3.38 11.61
N TYR A 113 1.44 3.13 10.41
CA TYR A 113 2.12 4.11 9.57
C TYR A 113 1.29 4.38 8.31
N ASP A 114 1.01 5.65 8.02
CA ASP A 114 0.32 6.07 6.80
C ASP A 114 1.35 6.22 5.66
N THR A 115 1.23 5.41 4.61
CA THR A 115 2.14 5.42 3.46
C THR A 115 1.70 6.42 2.38
N ALA A 116 0.52 7.03 2.51
CA ALA A 116 0.07 8.02 1.55
C ALA A 116 0.85 9.33 1.71
N SER A 117 1.30 9.90 0.59
CA SER A 117 1.72 11.30 0.58
C SER A 117 0.53 12.21 0.89
N SER A 118 0.81 13.35 1.51
CA SER A 118 -0.20 14.39 1.70
C SER A 118 -0.87 14.72 0.36
N GLY A 119 -2.20 14.71 0.34
CA GLY A 119 -2.99 14.95 -0.86
C GLY A 119 -3.10 13.76 -1.83
N SER A 120 -2.71 12.53 -1.49
CA SER A 120 -3.08 11.36 -2.32
C SER A 120 -4.59 11.11 -2.26
N ARG A 121 -5.24 10.90 -3.41
CA ARG A 121 -6.72 10.80 -3.51
C ARG A 121 -7.27 9.39 -3.64
N PHE A 122 -6.82 8.64 -4.65
CA PHE A 122 -7.36 7.33 -4.95
C PHE A 122 -6.30 6.41 -5.58
N GLN A 123 -6.56 5.11 -5.54
CA GLN A 123 -5.84 4.10 -6.31
C GLN A 123 -6.85 3.09 -6.90
N LEU A 124 -6.75 2.83 -8.20
CA LEU A 124 -7.45 1.73 -8.86
C LEU A 124 -6.40 0.69 -9.28
N ARG A 125 -6.50 -0.52 -8.72
CA ARG A 125 -5.46 -1.55 -8.81
C ARG A 125 -6.01 -2.82 -9.44
N TRP A 126 -5.18 -3.49 -10.24
CA TRP A 126 -5.50 -4.79 -10.82
C TRP A 126 -5.35 -5.95 -9.82
N MET A 127 -4.34 -5.90 -8.95
CA MET A 127 -4.15 -6.90 -7.88
C MET A 127 -3.26 -6.34 -6.75
N ASP A 128 -3.47 -6.82 -5.53
CA ASP A 128 -2.49 -6.75 -4.45
C ASP A 128 -1.53 -7.94 -4.56
N CYS A 129 -0.26 -7.68 -4.85
CA CYS A 129 0.79 -8.68 -4.67
C CYS A 129 1.26 -8.59 -3.23
N GLY A 130 0.72 -9.44 -2.36
CA GLY A 130 1.23 -9.61 -1.00
C GLY A 130 2.70 -10.00 -1.06
N HIS A 131 3.58 -9.10 -0.66
CA HIS A 131 5.00 -9.39 -0.51
C HIS A 131 5.31 -9.43 0.98
N ASN A 132 5.68 -10.63 1.41
CA ASN A 132 5.71 -11.10 2.79
C ASN A 132 7.14 -11.13 3.35
N GLY A 133 7.28 -10.75 4.62
CA GLY A 133 8.07 -11.48 5.61
C GLY A 133 7.11 -11.88 6.74
N GLY A 134 6.99 -13.18 7.03
CA GLY A 134 6.19 -13.81 8.10
C GLY A 134 4.97 -13.04 8.63
N LEU A 135 3.75 -13.53 8.37
CA LEU A 135 2.46 -13.02 8.91
C LEU A 135 1.82 -11.84 8.14
N GLY A 136 1.52 -12.03 6.85
CA GLY A 136 0.70 -11.10 6.06
C GLY A 136 -0.14 -11.83 5.00
N GLY A 137 -1.30 -11.27 4.65
CA GLY A 137 -2.20 -11.78 3.60
C GLY A 137 -2.54 -10.66 2.61
N SER A 138 -2.51 -10.97 1.31
CA SER A 138 -3.09 -10.12 0.27
C SER A 138 -4.51 -10.53 -0.03
N VAL A 139 -5.36 -9.55 -0.34
CA VAL A 139 -6.70 -9.85 -0.85
C VAL A 139 -6.62 -10.03 -2.38
N PRO A 140 -7.07 -11.16 -2.93
CA PRO A 140 -6.96 -11.42 -4.36
C PRO A 140 -7.86 -10.48 -5.18
N GLY A 141 -7.33 -10.03 -6.32
CA GLY A 141 -8.10 -9.36 -7.36
C GLY A 141 -8.06 -7.83 -7.36
N PRO A 142 -8.82 -7.22 -8.28
CA PRO A 142 -8.87 -5.77 -8.38
C PRO A 142 -9.43 -5.09 -7.15
N ALA A 143 -8.93 -3.88 -6.89
CA ALA A 143 -9.33 -3.06 -5.75
C ALA A 143 -9.44 -1.60 -6.16
N PHE A 144 -10.42 -0.90 -5.59
CA PHE A 144 -10.51 0.55 -5.66
C PHE A 144 -10.44 1.12 -4.25
N VAL A 145 -9.45 1.98 -4.02
CA VAL A 145 -9.10 2.54 -2.71
C VAL A 145 -9.23 4.06 -2.79
N LEU A 146 -9.89 4.64 -1.80
CA LEU A 146 -10.10 6.08 -1.66
C LEU A 146 -9.56 6.57 -0.32
N ASN A 147 -8.89 7.71 -0.37
CA ASN A 147 -8.55 8.49 0.81
C ASN A 147 -9.65 9.49 1.07
N THR A 148 -10.27 9.40 2.24
CA THR A 148 -11.27 10.36 2.73
C THR A 148 -10.73 11.12 3.93
N GLU A 149 -11.38 12.21 4.29
CA GLU A 149 -11.02 13.02 5.46
C GLU A 149 -11.04 12.21 6.77
N ALA A 150 -11.93 11.21 6.86
CA ALA A 150 -12.05 10.32 8.02
C ALA A 150 -11.21 9.04 7.93
N GLY A 151 -10.42 8.86 6.87
CA GLY A 151 -9.60 7.67 6.67
C GLY A 151 -9.85 6.97 5.34
N VAL A 152 -9.48 5.70 5.24
CA VAL A 152 -9.50 4.95 3.96
C VAL A 152 -10.79 4.19 3.80
N VAL A 153 -11.31 4.21 2.57
CA VAL A 153 -12.38 3.30 2.14
C VAL A 153 -11.87 2.49 0.96
N SER A 154 -12.07 1.18 0.98
CA SER A 154 -11.73 0.31 -0.15
C SER A 154 -12.86 -0.66 -0.47
N VAL A 155 -12.96 -0.99 -1.75
CA VAL A 155 -13.84 -2.03 -2.29
C VAL A 155 -13.01 -2.96 -3.17
N GLN A 156 -13.19 -4.26 -2.99
CA GLN A 156 -12.26 -5.27 -3.50
C GLN A 156 -13.03 -6.44 -4.13
N ALA A 157 -12.46 -7.03 -5.17
CA ALA A 157 -13.13 -8.09 -5.92
C ALA A 157 -13.13 -9.45 -5.20
N HIS A 158 -12.14 -9.70 -4.33
CA HIS A 158 -11.91 -11.00 -3.68
C HIS A 158 -11.80 -12.19 -4.65
N THR A 159 -11.49 -11.93 -5.92
CA THR A 159 -11.35 -12.95 -6.97
C THR A 159 -10.37 -12.48 -8.04
N ILE A 160 -9.67 -13.43 -8.66
CA ILE A 160 -8.75 -13.15 -9.77
C ILE A 160 -9.53 -13.25 -11.07
N PRO A 161 -9.71 -12.15 -11.83
CA PRO A 161 -10.32 -12.23 -13.16
C PRO A 161 -9.51 -13.15 -14.08
N ALA A 162 -10.19 -13.75 -15.06
CA ALA A 162 -9.53 -14.59 -16.05
C ALA A 162 -8.42 -13.83 -16.81
N ALA A 163 -7.56 -14.55 -17.52
CA ALA A 163 -6.63 -13.89 -18.44
C ALA A 163 -7.40 -13.26 -19.61
N GLY A 164 -7.17 -11.98 -19.88
CA GLY A 164 -7.85 -11.31 -20.99
C GLY A 164 -7.87 -9.79 -20.88
N LYS A 165 -8.67 -9.17 -21.75
CA LYS A 165 -9.00 -7.75 -21.65
C LYS A 165 -10.16 -7.60 -20.67
N HIS A 166 -9.98 -6.74 -19.68
CA HIS A 166 -11.00 -6.41 -18.70
C HIS A 166 -11.21 -4.89 -18.65
N HIS A 167 -12.45 -4.49 -18.40
CA HIS A 167 -12.78 -3.13 -18.04
C HIS A 167 -12.92 -3.02 -16.53
N LEU A 168 -12.23 -2.05 -15.93
CA LEU A 168 -12.33 -1.75 -14.51
C LEU A 168 -12.80 -0.31 -14.35
N ALA A 169 -13.74 -0.09 -13.44
CA ALA A 169 -14.15 1.25 -13.05
C ALA A 169 -14.34 1.35 -11.53
N GLY A 170 -13.75 2.39 -10.96
CA GLY A 170 -14.09 2.87 -9.62
C GLY A 170 -15.10 4.01 -9.75
N VAL A 171 -16.21 3.94 -9.03
CA VAL A 171 -17.28 4.95 -9.08
C VAL A 171 -17.52 5.49 -7.68
N VAL A 172 -17.60 6.82 -7.56
CA VAL A 172 -17.79 7.52 -6.29
C VAL A 172 -18.99 8.44 -6.40
N THR A 173 -19.94 8.29 -5.48
CA THR A 173 -21.04 9.24 -5.24
C THR A 173 -20.81 9.96 -3.91
N ALA A 174 -21.75 10.83 -3.51
CA ALA A 174 -21.63 11.56 -2.25
C ALA A 174 -21.55 10.64 -1.01
N ASP A 175 -22.09 9.42 -1.11
CA ASP A 175 -22.33 8.50 0.00
C ASP A 175 -21.85 7.07 -0.27
N ARG A 176 -21.28 6.78 -1.44
CA ARG A 176 -20.91 5.42 -1.85
C ARG A 176 -19.67 5.38 -2.71
N VAL A 177 -18.91 4.29 -2.56
CA VAL A 177 -17.88 3.85 -3.50
C VAL A 177 -18.25 2.47 -4.06
N ALA A 178 -17.98 2.25 -5.35
CA ALA A 178 -18.21 0.97 -6.01
C ALA A 178 -17.07 0.60 -6.95
N LEU A 179 -16.78 -0.70 -7.04
CA LEU A 179 -15.86 -1.31 -7.99
C LEU A 179 -16.67 -2.11 -9.01
N TRP A 180 -16.47 -1.79 -10.29
CA TRP A 180 -17.08 -2.46 -11.42
C TRP A 180 -16.00 -3.19 -12.23
N ILE A 181 -16.30 -4.44 -12.61
CA ILE A 181 -15.48 -5.24 -13.51
C ILE A 181 -16.39 -5.76 -14.63
N ASP A 182 -15.99 -5.51 -15.87
CA ASP A 182 -16.70 -5.97 -17.08
C ASP A 182 -18.20 -5.65 -17.06
N GLY A 183 -18.54 -4.45 -16.59
CA GLY A 183 -19.91 -3.97 -16.54
C GLY A 183 -20.75 -4.51 -15.39
N THR A 184 -20.16 -5.28 -14.47
CA THR A 184 -20.82 -5.76 -13.26
C THR A 184 -20.28 -5.05 -12.02
N CYS A 185 -21.15 -4.58 -11.13
CA CYS A 185 -20.75 -4.08 -9.82
C CYS A 185 -20.32 -5.25 -8.93
N ILE A 186 -19.03 -5.34 -8.62
CA ILE A 186 -18.46 -6.46 -7.87
C ILE A 186 -18.45 -6.18 -6.36
N ALA A 187 -18.23 -4.92 -5.97
CA ALA A 187 -18.19 -4.52 -4.57
C ALA A 187 -18.64 -3.08 -4.41
N SER A 188 -19.28 -2.77 -3.28
CA SER A 188 -19.66 -1.41 -2.90
C SER A 188 -19.59 -1.21 -1.39
N ALA A 189 -19.27 0.01 -0.96
CA ALA A 189 -19.25 0.40 0.44
C ALA A 189 -19.79 1.83 0.61
N ALA A 190 -20.26 2.15 1.82
CA ALA A 190 -20.60 3.53 2.17
C ALA A 190 -19.36 4.42 2.18
N LEU A 191 -19.53 5.68 1.80
CA LEU A 191 -18.51 6.72 1.85
C LEU A 191 -18.79 7.63 3.06
N PRO A 192 -18.06 7.49 4.18
CA PRO A 192 -18.41 8.13 5.44
C PRO A 192 -18.01 9.61 5.51
N SER A 193 -17.11 10.07 4.62
CA SER A 193 -16.66 11.45 4.55
C SER A 193 -16.17 11.79 3.14
N PRO A 194 -16.04 13.08 2.79
CA PRO A 194 -15.55 13.51 1.50
C PRO A 194 -14.19 12.89 1.15
N VAL A 195 -14.01 12.60 -0.15
CA VAL A 195 -12.72 12.18 -0.69
C VAL A 195 -11.74 13.36 -0.65
N VAL A 196 -10.51 13.12 -0.21
CA VAL A 196 -9.44 14.11 -0.13
C VAL A 196 -9.19 14.74 -1.51
N ASP A 197 -9.14 16.06 -1.58
CA ASP A 197 -8.75 16.74 -2.82
C ASP A 197 -7.24 16.59 -3.09
N SER A 198 -6.89 16.51 -4.36
CA SER A 198 -5.51 16.22 -4.78
C SER A 198 -5.10 17.04 -5.99
N GLN A 199 -3.90 17.61 -5.87
CA GLN A 199 -3.19 18.32 -6.93
C GLN A 199 -2.03 17.48 -7.49
N LEU A 200 -1.98 16.19 -7.15
CA LEU A 200 -0.91 15.29 -7.62
C LEU A 200 -1.21 14.80 -9.05
N ASP A 201 -0.15 14.59 -9.82
CA ASP A 201 -0.24 14.00 -11.16
C ASP A 201 -0.77 12.57 -11.10
N ILE A 202 -1.59 12.23 -12.10
CA ILE A 202 -2.11 10.87 -12.28
C ILE A 202 -1.03 9.98 -12.90
N SER A 203 -0.77 8.84 -12.26
CA SER A 203 0.05 7.77 -12.83
C SER A 203 -0.85 6.64 -13.35
N VAL A 204 -0.55 6.14 -14.55
CA VAL A 204 -1.33 5.07 -15.20
C VAL A 204 -0.42 3.90 -15.52
N GLY A 205 -0.84 2.68 -15.17
CA GLY A 205 -0.06 1.45 -15.39
C GLY A 205 1.14 1.30 -14.47
N GLN A 206 1.29 2.18 -13.48
CA GLN A 206 2.35 2.20 -12.47
C GLN A 206 1.90 3.08 -11.31
N LEU A 207 2.53 2.92 -10.14
CA LEU A 207 2.45 3.86 -9.03
C LEU A 207 3.35 5.08 -9.29
N ALA A 208 3.17 6.12 -8.46
CA ALA A 208 3.88 7.39 -8.56
C ALA A 208 5.41 7.18 -8.66
N GLY A 209 6.03 7.91 -9.59
CA GLY A 209 7.46 7.81 -9.88
C GLY A 209 7.87 6.59 -10.72
N GLY A 210 6.93 5.77 -11.19
CA GLY A 210 7.22 4.61 -12.04
C GLY A 210 7.37 3.27 -11.30
N SER A 211 6.93 3.23 -10.05
CA SER A 211 7.03 2.04 -9.18
C SER A 211 5.89 1.06 -9.45
N SER A 212 6.09 -0.22 -9.10
CA SER A 212 5.13 -1.31 -9.36
C SER A 212 4.46 -1.23 -10.75
N PRO A 213 5.25 -1.32 -11.84
CA PRO A 213 4.68 -1.33 -13.17
C PRO A 213 3.71 -2.50 -13.31
N LEU A 214 2.55 -2.22 -13.89
CA LEU A 214 1.54 -3.22 -14.23
C LEU A 214 2.19 -4.27 -15.14
N ARG A 215 2.13 -5.54 -14.74
CA ARG A 215 2.50 -6.67 -15.60
C ARG A 215 1.37 -6.95 -16.60
N GLY A 216 1.20 -6.02 -17.54
CA GLY A 216 0.10 -5.98 -18.48
C GLY A 216 0.10 -4.67 -19.27
N ARG A 217 -1.03 -4.32 -19.87
CA ARG A 217 -1.17 -3.07 -20.63
C ARG A 217 -2.45 -2.37 -20.22
N VAL A 218 -2.34 -1.08 -19.87
CA VAL A 218 -3.52 -0.21 -19.84
C VAL A 218 -3.80 0.22 -21.28
N LEU A 219 -4.93 -0.22 -21.83
CA LEU A 219 -5.30 0.08 -23.22
C LEU A 219 -5.91 1.48 -23.36
N LYS A 220 -6.78 1.85 -22.42
CA LYS A 220 -7.48 3.13 -22.34
C LYS A 220 -7.68 3.49 -20.88
N HIS A 221 -7.71 4.79 -20.55
CA HIS A 221 -8.07 5.28 -19.23
C HIS A 221 -8.97 6.52 -19.37
N ARG A 222 -9.83 6.75 -18.38
CA ARG A 222 -10.72 7.91 -18.29
C ARG A 222 -10.88 8.27 -16.82
N ILE A 223 -10.91 9.56 -16.53
CA ILE A 223 -11.38 10.12 -15.26
C ILE A 223 -12.54 11.04 -15.62
N SER A 224 -13.55 11.10 -14.78
CA SER A 224 -14.73 11.95 -15.00
C SER A 224 -15.03 12.72 -13.72
N ASP A 225 -15.55 13.92 -13.89
CA ASP A 225 -15.99 14.81 -12.82
C ASP A 225 -17.38 14.44 -12.27
N CYS A 226 -18.04 13.47 -12.90
CA CYS A 226 -19.31 12.91 -12.49
C CYS A 226 -19.25 11.38 -12.35
N ALA A 227 -20.15 10.85 -11.50
CA ALA A 227 -20.39 9.42 -11.43
C ALA A 227 -21.14 8.97 -12.70
N LEU A 228 -20.52 8.10 -13.49
CA LEU A 228 -21.17 7.48 -14.63
C LEU A 228 -22.24 6.50 -14.14
N ASP A 229 -23.38 6.48 -14.84
CA ASP A 229 -24.52 5.65 -14.47
C ASP A 229 -24.32 4.16 -14.80
N GLN A 230 -25.22 3.33 -14.27
CA GLN A 230 -25.21 1.89 -14.46
C GLN A 230 -25.27 1.51 -15.95
N ASP A 231 -26.16 2.15 -16.72
CA ASP A 231 -26.33 1.91 -18.16
C ASP A 231 -25.02 2.11 -18.94
N TRP A 232 -24.25 3.14 -18.60
CA TRP A 232 -22.95 3.40 -19.19
C TRP A 232 -21.93 2.33 -18.78
N LEU A 233 -21.86 2.01 -17.48
CA LEU A 233 -20.89 1.06 -16.93
C LEU A 233 -21.08 -0.35 -17.50
N GLU A 234 -22.32 -0.81 -17.64
CA GLU A 234 -22.67 -2.09 -18.24
C GLU A 234 -22.22 -2.19 -19.70
N LYS A 235 -22.27 -1.09 -20.46
CA LYS A 235 -21.87 -1.03 -21.87
C LYS A 235 -20.38 -0.77 -22.07
N ALA A 236 -19.69 -0.19 -21.09
CA ALA A 236 -18.29 0.22 -21.18
C ALA A 236 -17.32 -0.84 -21.72
N PRO A 237 -17.39 -2.13 -21.34
CA PRO A 237 -16.47 -3.14 -21.88
C PRO A 237 -16.56 -3.27 -23.40
N SER A 238 -17.77 -3.18 -23.95
CA SER A 238 -18.02 -3.25 -25.39
C SER A 238 -17.52 -1.98 -26.12
N LEU A 239 -17.71 -0.80 -25.51
CA LEU A 239 -17.29 0.49 -26.07
C LEU A 239 -15.76 0.60 -26.23
N LEU A 240 -15.00 -0.09 -25.39
CA LEU A 240 -13.54 -0.03 -25.39
C LEU A 240 -12.88 -1.06 -26.32
N SER A 241 -13.66 -1.99 -26.87
CA SER A 241 -13.19 -3.03 -27.82
C SER A 241 -12.95 -2.53 -29.25
N GLY A 242 -13.49 -1.36 -29.62
CA GLY A 242 -13.25 -0.73 -30.92
C GLY A 242 -11.98 0.13 -30.94
N GLU A 243 -11.10 -0.09 -31.92
CA GLU A 243 -9.84 0.66 -32.12
C GLU A 243 -10.05 2.17 -32.41
N HIS A 244 -11.28 2.60 -32.73
CA HIS A 244 -11.59 3.98 -33.14
C HIS A 244 -12.47 4.79 -32.17
N ALA A 245 -12.93 4.21 -31.07
CA ALA A 245 -13.81 4.93 -30.14
C ALA A 245 -12.97 5.74 -29.15
N LEU A 246 -13.09 7.07 -29.23
CA LEU A 246 -12.59 8.14 -28.33
C LEU A 246 -11.54 9.08 -28.95
N ARG A 247 -11.80 9.60 -30.14
CA ARG A 247 -11.48 11.01 -30.44
C ARG A 247 -12.67 11.85 -29.99
N GLY A 248 -12.49 12.63 -28.93
CA GLY A 248 -13.51 13.53 -28.41
C GLY A 248 -14.17 12.97 -27.16
N LEU A 249 -13.70 13.46 -26.02
CA LEU A 249 -14.40 13.69 -24.75
C LEU A 249 -13.29 13.87 -23.70
N SER A 250 -12.75 15.09 -23.69
CA SER A 250 -11.93 15.67 -22.62
C SER A 250 -12.76 15.84 -21.36
#